data_AF-R1FTM1-F1
#
_entry.id   AF-R1FTM1-F1
#
_cell.length_a   1.000
_cell.length_b   1.000
_cell.length_c   1.000
_cell.angle_alpha   90.00
_cell.angle_beta   90.00
_cell.angle_gamma   90.00
#
_symmetry.space_group_name_H-M   'P 1'
#
loop_
_entity.id
_entity.type
_entity.pdbx_description
1 polymer ?
#
loop_
_entity_poly.entity_id
_entity_poly.type
_entity_poly.pdbx_seq_one_letter_code
_entity_poly.pdbx_strand_id
1 'polypeptide(L)'
;MPEISLLEKSTDKYAVDKDEKIYKLKLLIRDVTPNFLNVLRRAILEEVKTLAIEDVYIIENNSAIWDEMLAHRLGLVVLNTPENIKENEEIKFYLEKNEKGYIYGSDLKTDKKDVYVVYPETMIAYIDENQKVKLEAVAILGNGKQHAKFIPGHVYYYRTGELKLEGKLDEKELENLKLLGVEIKKNKIQIPKEKEYDRTFLDSIFRNRKLY
;
A
#
# COMPACT_ATOMS: atom_id res chain seq x y z
N MET A 1 20.70 -1.69 -21.01
CA MET A 1 19.77 -0.85 -20.23
C MET A 1 18.62 -1.73 -19.81
N PRO A 2 18.05 -1.56 -18.61
CA PRO A 2 16.92 -2.40 -18.17
C PRO A 2 15.72 -2.21 -19.10
N GLU A 3 15.13 -3.31 -19.58
CA GLU A 3 13.88 -3.24 -20.34
C GLU A 3 12.70 -3.23 -19.37
N ILE A 4 11.87 -2.19 -19.44
CA ILE A 4 10.72 -2.00 -18.56
C ILE A 4 9.45 -2.11 -19.40
N SER A 5 8.53 -3.00 -19.00
CA SER A 5 7.21 -3.14 -19.61
C SER A 5 6.11 -2.92 -18.56
N LEU A 6 5.12 -2.09 -18.87
CA LEU A 6 3.95 -1.91 -18.03
C LEU A 6 3.03 -3.14 -18.15
N LEU A 7 2.71 -3.77 -17.01
CA LEU A 7 1.82 -4.93 -16.98
C LEU A 7 0.39 -4.59 -16.54
N GLU A 8 0.27 -3.72 -15.55
CA GLU A 8 -1.01 -3.35 -14.95
C GLU A 8 -0.90 -1.92 -14.41
N LYS A 9 -1.95 -1.14 -14.66
CA LYS A 9 -2.16 0.19 -14.09
C LYS A 9 -3.62 0.23 -13.67
N SER A 10 -3.87 0.31 -12.37
CA SER A 10 -5.24 0.41 -11.86
C SER A 10 -5.41 1.61 -10.95
N THR A 11 -6.63 2.13 -10.98
CA THR A 11 -7.14 3.14 -10.06
C THR A 11 -7.73 2.44 -8.83
N ASP A 12 -8.09 3.21 -7.81
CA ASP A 12 -8.74 2.68 -6.60
C ASP A 12 -10.11 3.33 -6.42
N LYS A 13 -11.15 2.50 -6.42
CA LYS A 13 -12.55 2.92 -6.32
C LYS A 13 -12.91 3.58 -4.98
N TYR A 14 -12.12 3.32 -3.93
CA TYR A 14 -12.35 3.86 -2.59
C TYR A 14 -11.65 5.20 -2.37
N ALA A 15 -10.71 5.57 -3.25
CA ALA A 15 -10.06 6.86 -3.18
C ALA A 15 -11.02 7.99 -3.58
N VAL A 16 -10.77 9.21 -3.09
CA VAL A 16 -11.50 10.42 -3.53
C VAL A 16 -11.42 10.56 -5.06
N ASP A 17 -10.25 10.32 -5.62
CA ASP A 17 -9.93 10.51 -7.04
C ASP A 17 -10.20 9.24 -7.87
N LYS A 18 -11.32 8.55 -7.58
CA LYS A 18 -11.72 7.20 -8.02
C LYS A 18 -11.10 6.68 -9.33
N ASP A 19 -10.97 7.53 -10.35
CA ASP A 19 -10.44 7.17 -11.67
C ASP A 19 -9.31 8.07 -12.23
N GLU A 20 -8.88 9.11 -11.51
CA GLU A 20 -7.90 10.07 -12.03
C GLU A 20 -6.44 9.69 -11.69
N LYS A 21 -6.23 9.09 -10.51
CA LYS A 21 -4.89 8.75 -10.01
C LYS A 21 -4.61 7.25 -10.03
N ILE A 22 -3.33 6.94 -10.20
CA ILE A 22 -2.82 5.57 -10.22
C ILE A 22 -2.46 5.16 -8.80
N TYR A 23 -3.13 4.11 -8.30
CA TYR A 23 -2.85 3.56 -6.98
C TYR A 23 -2.13 2.22 -7.04
N LYS A 24 -2.25 1.49 -8.15
CA LYS A 24 -1.55 0.22 -8.38
C LYS A 24 -0.77 0.26 -9.68
N LEU A 25 0.51 -0.08 -9.59
CA LEU A 25 1.42 -0.18 -10.73
C LEU A 25 2.16 -1.51 -10.70
N LYS A 26 2.07 -2.28 -11.78
CA LYS A 26 2.81 -3.52 -11.96
C LYS A 26 3.71 -3.42 -13.18
N LEU A 27 5.01 -3.54 -12.95
CA LEU A 27 6.05 -3.45 -13.99
C LEU A 27 6.76 -4.79 -14.14
N LEU A 28 7.09 -5.14 -15.38
CA LEU A 28 8.04 -6.20 -15.70
C LEU A 28 9.38 -5.55 -16.04
N ILE A 29 10.42 -5.86 -15.27
CA ILE A 29 11.76 -5.35 -15.50
C ILE A 29 12.66 -6.52 -15.86
N ARG A 30 13.22 -6.50 -17.07
CA ARG A 30 14.18 -7.51 -17.55
C ARG A 30 15.61 -6.99 -17.43
N ASP A 31 16.56 -7.92 -17.42
CA ASP A 31 18.00 -7.65 -17.39
C ASP A 31 18.48 -6.83 -16.19
N VAL A 32 17.90 -7.09 -15.01
CA VAL A 32 18.30 -6.48 -13.74
C VAL A 32 18.70 -7.49 -12.69
N THR A 33 19.61 -7.10 -11.82
CA THR A 33 19.99 -7.90 -10.65
C THR A 33 18.93 -7.76 -9.55
N PRO A 34 18.71 -8.80 -8.72
CA PRO A 34 17.85 -8.70 -7.54
C PRO A 34 18.29 -7.60 -6.57
N ASN A 35 19.59 -7.33 -6.48
CA ASN A 35 20.14 -6.27 -5.64
C ASN A 35 19.64 -4.90 -6.08
N PHE A 36 19.63 -4.63 -7.38
CA PHE A 36 19.11 -3.38 -7.94
C PHE A 36 17.62 -3.20 -7.59
N LEU A 37 16.80 -4.24 -7.77
CA LEU A 37 15.37 -4.18 -7.43
C LEU A 37 15.13 -3.99 -5.92
N ASN A 38 15.94 -4.60 -5.06
CA ASN A 38 15.81 -4.39 -3.62
C ASN A 38 16.22 -2.97 -3.21
N VAL A 39 17.26 -2.41 -3.82
CA VAL A 39 17.64 -1.01 -3.60
C VAL A 39 16.52 -0.08 -4.06
N LEU A 40 15.95 -0.31 -5.25
CA LEU A 40 14.82 0.47 -5.75
C LEU A 40 13.61 0.38 -4.82
N ARG A 41 13.24 -0.83 -4.37
CA ARG A 41 12.15 -1.03 -3.41
C ARG A 41 12.40 -0.26 -2.12
N ARG A 42 13.62 -0.33 -1.58
CA ARG A 42 13.99 0.40 -0.36
C ARG A 42 13.94 1.91 -0.57
N ALA A 43 14.48 2.42 -1.68
CA ALA A 43 14.45 3.84 -2.00
C ALA A 43 13.00 4.36 -2.04
N ILE A 44 12.08 3.61 -2.64
CA ILE A 44 10.66 4.00 -2.67
C ILE A 44 10.07 4.03 -1.25
N LEU A 45 10.33 3.02 -0.42
CA LEU A 45 9.76 2.94 0.93
C LEU A 45 10.37 3.92 1.92
N GLU A 46 11.67 4.18 1.81
CA GLU A 46 12.48 4.86 2.82
C GLU A 46 12.74 6.34 2.51
N GLU A 47 12.88 6.72 1.23
CA GLU A 47 13.32 8.07 0.84
C GLU A 47 12.19 8.96 0.31
N VAL A 48 11.12 8.37 -0.24
CA VAL A 48 9.99 9.13 -0.75
C VAL A 48 9.26 9.77 0.42
N LYS A 49 9.13 11.10 0.36
CA LYS A 49 8.47 11.86 1.41
C LYS A 49 6.96 11.85 1.23
N THR A 50 6.23 11.67 2.33
CA THR A 50 4.76 11.73 2.35
C THR A 50 4.25 12.53 3.53
N LEU A 51 3.06 13.07 3.36
CA LEU A 51 2.35 13.80 4.40
C LEU A 51 1.61 12.82 5.30
N ALA A 52 1.81 12.90 6.61
CA ALA A 52 1.04 12.15 7.60
C ALA A 52 0.87 12.97 8.89
N ILE A 53 -0.13 12.62 9.70
CA ILE A 53 -0.40 13.26 10.99
C ILE A 53 0.70 12.88 12.00
N GLU A 54 1.33 13.89 12.60
CA GLU A 54 2.36 13.74 13.63
C GLU A 54 1.78 13.99 15.01
N ASP A 55 1.29 15.20 15.23
CA ASP A 55 0.80 15.66 16.52
C ASP A 55 -0.73 15.75 16.53
N VAL A 56 -1.34 15.33 17.64
CA VAL A 56 -2.79 15.42 17.85
C VAL A 56 -3.04 16.11 19.19
N TYR A 57 -3.65 17.28 19.12
CA TYR A 57 -4.08 18.08 20.26
C TYR A 57 -5.56 17.80 20.53
N ILE A 58 -5.81 17.07 21.61
CA ILE A 58 -7.18 16.74 22.03
C ILE A 58 -7.69 17.87 22.91
N ILE A 59 -8.78 18.50 22.48
CA ILE A 59 -9.43 19.60 23.18
C ILE A 59 -10.50 19.03 24.11
N GLU A 60 -11.27 18.06 23.62
CA GLU A 60 -12.30 17.36 24.38
C GLU A 60 -12.42 15.92 23.86
N ASN A 61 -12.30 14.93 24.75
CA ASN A 61 -12.62 13.54 24.46
C ASN A 61 -13.26 12.89 25.69
N ASN A 62 -14.55 12.58 25.58
CA ASN A 62 -15.27 11.74 26.56
C ASN A 62 -15.79 10.45 25.90
N SER A 63 -15.22 10.08 24.74
CA SER A 63 -15.57 8.84 24.04
C SER A 63 -15.05 7.61 24.78
N ALA A 64 -15.47 6.43 24.31
CA ALA A 64 -14.97 5.16 24.84
C ALA A 64 -13.50 4.86 24.43
N ILE A 65 -12.98 5.56 23.42
CA ILE A 65 -11.62 5.35 22.90
C ILE A 65 -10.68 6.35 23.59
N TRP A 66 -9.57 5.84 24.11
CA TRP A 66 -8.53 6.66 24.73
C TRP A 66 -7.79 7.52 23.72
N ASP A 67 -7.28 8.64 24.20
CA ASP A 67 -6.58 9.67 23.46
C ASP A 67 -5.45 9.12 22.59
N GLU A 68 -4.60 8.25 23.15
CA GLU A 68 -3.47 7.66 22.45
C GLU A 68 -3.90 6.74 21.32
N MET A 69 -4.99 5.99 21.52
CA MET A 69 -5.54 5.11 20.50
C MET A 69 -6.13 5.93 19.36
N LEU A 70 -6.82 7.02 19.68
CA LEU A 70 -7.39 7.92 18.69
C LEU A 70 -6.28 8.61 17.89
N ALA A 71 -5.25 9.14 18.56
CA ALA A 71 -4.08 9.75 17.92
C ALA A 71 -3.34 8.76 17.02
N HIS A 72 -3.13 7.52 17.49
CA HIS A 72 -2.48 6.48 16.68
C HIS A 72 -3.28 6.15 15.41
N ARG A 73 -4.61 6.07 15.51
CA ARG A 73 -5.46 5.85 14.32
C ARG A 73 -5.42 7.02 13.35
N LEU A 74 -5.44 8.25 13.85
CA LEU A 74 -5.28 9.45 13.03
C LEU A 74 -3.93 9.47 12.30
N GLY A 75 -2.85 9.08 12.98
CA GLY A 75 -1.52 8.96 12.38
C GLY A 75 -1.44 8.00 11.19
N LEU A 76 -2.35 7.04 11.08
CA LEU A 76 -2.42 6.06 9.98
C LEU A 76 -3.44 6.43 8.90
N VAL A 77 -4.16 7.54 9.03
CA VAL A 77 -5.05 8.04 7.98
C VAL A 77 -4.22 8.50 6.79
N VAL A 78 -4.54 7.98 5.61
CA VAL A 78 -3.79 8.28 4.38
C VAL A 78 -4.20 9.65 3.86
N LEU A 79 -3.24 10.57 3.79
CA LEU A 79 -3.38 11.90 3.22
C LEU A 79 -2.77 11.95 1.81
N ASN A 80 -3.30 12.83 0.95
CA ASN A 80 -2.62 13.12 -0.30
C ASN A 80 -1.43 14.06 -0.03
N THR A 81 -0.36 13.91 -0.82
CA THR A 81 0.83 14.79 -0.72
C THR A 81 0.94 15.62 -2.01
N PRO A 82 0.48 16.89 -2.01
CA PRO A 82 0.70 17.77 -3.15
C PRO A 82 2.19 18.14 -3.31
N GLU A 83 2.62 18.35 -4.55
CA GLU A 83 4.03 18.61 -4.91
C GLU A 83 4.59 19.92 -4.32
N ASN A 84 3.72 20.84 -3.91
CA ASN A 84 4.08 22.19 -3.46
C ASN A 84 4.37 22.30 -1.95
N ILE A 85 4.32 21.20 -1.19
CA ILE A 85 4.54 21.23 0.26
C ILE A 85 6.04 21.38 0.57
N LYS A 86 6.36 22.34 1.43
CA LYS A 86 7.73 22.50 1.97
C LYS A 86 7.96 21.58 3.16
N GLU A 87 9.21 21.19 3.40
CA GLU A 87 9.57 20.25 4.47
C GLU A 87 9.18 20.69 5.88
N ASN A 88 9.15 22.00 6.15
CA ASN A 88 8.80 22.56 7.46
C ASN A 88 7.38 23.15 7.49
N GLU A 89 6.54 22.80 6.51
CA GLU A 89 5.17 23.28 6.46
C GLU A 89 4.25 22.37 7.27
N GLU A 90 3.62 22.94 8.29
CA GLU A 90 2.63 22.26 9.12
C GLU A 90 1.23 22.48 8.55
N ILE A 91 0.51 21.39 8.31
CA ILE A 91 -0.87 21.44 7.82
C ILE A 91 -1.80 21.01 8.95
N LYS A 92 -2.72 21.89 9.30
CA LYS A 92 -3.68 21.67 10.38
C LYS A 92 -4.95 21.00 9.86
N PHE A 93 -5.43 20.06 10.66
CA PHE A 93 -6.69 19.37 10.51
C PHE A 93 -7.54 19.54 11.76
N TYR A 94 -8.84 19.68 11.57
CA TYR A 94 -9.82 19.87 12.63
C TYR A 94 -10.88 18.79 12.56
N LEU A 95 -11.25 18.26 13.72
CA LEU A 95 -12.33 17.29 13.85
C LEU A 95 -13.18 17.66 15.06
N GLU A 96 -14.48 17.80 14.83
CA GLU A 96 -15.47 18.01 15.88
C GLU A 96 -16.70 17.15 15.60
N LYS A 97 -17.03 16.27 16.55
CA LYS A 97 -18.22 15.42 16.48
C LYS A 97 -18.90 15.37 17.85
N ASN A 98 -20.17 15.75 17.88
CA ASN A 98 -20.99 15.84 19.11
C ASN A 98 -22.24 14.95 19.10
N GLU A 99 -22.48 14.26 17.99
CA GLU A 99 -23.67 13.43 17.78
C GLU A 99 -23.28 11.97 17.63
N LYS A 100 -24.14 11.08 18.14
CA LYS A 100 -23.98 9.63 18.03
C LYS A 100 -23.68 9.22 16.59
N GLY A 101 -22.64 8.42 16.41
CA GLY A 101 -22.31 7.86 15.10
C GLY A 101 -20.84 7.54 14.93
N TYR A 102 -20.51 7.14 13.70
CA TYR A 102 -19.14 6.90 13.30
C TYR A 102 -18.44 8.19 12.94
N ILE A 103 -17.18 8.27 13.32
CA ILE A 103 -16.23 9.29 12.88
C ILE A 103 -15.42 8.67 11.75
N TYR A 104 -15.47 9.30 10.58
CA TYR A 104 -14.79 8.87 9.37
C TYR A 104 -13.66 9.84 9.00
N GLY A 105 -12.77 9.42 8.10
CA GLY A 105 -11.76 10.28 7.49
C GLY A 105 -12.35 11.53 6.82
N SER A 106 -13.59 11.45 6.31
CA SER A 106 -14.33 12.60 5.79
C SER A 106 -14.63 13.69 6.81
N ASP A 107 -14.61 13.38 8.10
CA ASP A 107 -14.88 14.34 9.17
C ASP A 107 -13.63 15.19 9.53
N LEU A 108 -12.44 14.78 9.05
CA LEU A 108 -11.21 15.57 9.15
C LEU A 108 -11.23 16.70 8.12
N LYS A 109 -11.27 17.94 8.59
CA LYS A 109 -11.30 19.14 7.74
C LYS A 109 -9.96 19.85 7.80
N THR A 110 -9.52 20.41 6.68
CA THR A 110 -8.33 21.27 6.61
C THR A 110 -8.66 22.54 5.83
N ASP A 111 -7.96 23.63 6.14
CA ASP A 111 -8.11 24.89 5.42
C ASP A 111 -7.45 24.86 4.03
N LYS A 112 -6.53 23.90 3.82
CA LYS A 112 -5.74 23.81 2.59
C LYS A 112 -6.49 22.99 1.52
N LYS A 113 -6.92 23.64 0.44
CA LYS A 113 -7.79 23.03 -0.59
C LYS A 113 -7.14 21.89 -1.39
N ASP A 114 -5.81 21.86 -1.47
CA ASP A 114 -5.03 20.85 -2.19
C ASP A 114 -4.70 19.64 -1.31
N VAL A 115 -5.12 19.64 -0.03
CA VAL A 115 -4.88 18.55 0.91
C VAL A 115 -6.22 17.98 1.39
N TYR A 116 -6.32 16.66 1.37
CA TYR A 116 -7.51 15.88 1.71
C TYR A 116 -7.13 14.46 2.12
N VAL A 117 -8.07 13.80 2.79
CA VAL A 117 -7.96 12.39 3.15
C VAL A 117 -8.25 11.54 1.90
N VAL A 118 -7.31 10.66 1.52
CA VAL A 118 -7.42 9.84 0.31
C VAL A 118 -8.61 8.87 0.37
N TYR A 119 -8.87 8.31 1.55
CA TYR A 119 -9.94 7.34 1.79
C TYR A 119 -10.95 7.88 2.80
N PRO A 120 -11.97 8.64 2.37
CA PRO A 120 -12.89 9.33 3.28
C PRO A 120 -13.71 8.38 4.15
N GLU A 121 -14.02 7.18 3.66
CA GLU A 121 -14.78 6.14 4.38
C GLU A 121 -13.95 5.42 5.47
N THR A 122 -12.68 5.80 5.67
CA THR A 122 -11.83 5.23 6.72
C THR A 122 -12.43 5.52 8.08
N MET A 123 -12.89 4.48 8.79
CA MET A 123 -13.45 4.63 10.14
C MET A 123 -12.34 4.90 11.15
N ILE A 124 -12.49 5.99 11.93
CA ILE A 124 -11.55 6.41 12.98
C ILE A 124 -12.07 5.97 14.35
N ALA A 125 -13.32 6.26 14.66
CA ALA A 125 -13.92 5.99 15.96
C ALA A 125 -15.45 5.87 15.85
N TYR A 126 -16.07 5.38 16.91
CA TYR A 126 -17.52 5.46 17.11
C TYR A 126 -17.77 6.20 18.42
N ILE A 127 -18.75 7.10 18.41
CA ILE A 127 -19.17 7.83 19.62
C ILE A 127 -20.64 7.55 19.89
N ASP A 128 -20.97 7.34 21.17
CA ASP A 128 -22.34 7.09 21.62
C ASP A 128 -23.06 8.40 22.00
N GLU A 129 -24.31 8.28 22.44
CA GLU A 129 -25.10 9.42 22.91
C GLU A 129 -24.41 10.15 24.06
N ASN A 130 -24.40 11.48 24.00
CA ASN A 130 -23.70 12.37 24.95
C ASN A 130 -22.16 12.31 24.93
N GLN A 131 -21.57 11.57 23.99
CA GLN A 131 -20.13 11.62 23.75
C GLN A 131 -19.79 12.68 22.69
N LYS A 132 -18.58 13.22 22.81
CA LYS A 132 -18.00 14.32 22.06
C LYS A 132 -16.51 14.07 21.88
N VAL A 133 -16.07 14.37 20.67
CA VAL A 133 -14.65 14.38 20.32
C VAL A 133 -14.38 15.69 19.58
N LYS A 134 -13.44 16.45 20.11
CA LYS A 134 -12.93 17.68 19.51
C LYS A 134 -11.41 17.70 19.58
N LEU A 135 -10.77 17.84 18.43
CA LEU A 135 -9.31 17.81 18.32
C LEU A 135 -8.81 18.64 17.14
N GLU A 136 -7.54 19.01 17.25
CA GLU A 136 -6.71 19.56 16.19
C GLU A 136 -5.55 18.59 15.93
N ALA A 137 -5.28 18.27 14.67
CA ALA A 137 -4.18 17.40 14.27
C ALA A 137 -3.24 18.15 13.32
N VAL A 138 -1.95 17.93 13.46
CA VAL A 138 -0.91 18.56 12.63
C VAL A 138 -0.25 17.49 11.78
N ALA A 139 -0.28 17.69 10.47
CA ALA A 139 0.41 16.85 9.51
C ALA A 139 1.70 17.51 9.03
N ILE A 140 2.74 16.69 8.93
CA ILE A 140 4.08 17.10 8.47
C ILE A 140 4.55 16.19 7.35
N LEU A 141 5.52 16.68 6.59
CA LEU A 141 6.18 15.90 5.56
C LEU A 141 7.30 15.06 6.19
N GLY A 142 7.21 13.74 6.10
CA GLY A 142 8.22 12.82 6.64
C GLY A 142 8.58 11.72 5.64
N ASN A 143 9.45 10.80 6.04
CA ASN A 143 9.83 9.63 5.21
C ASN A 143 9.74 8.32 5.98
N GLY A 144 9.67 7.20 5.25
CA GLY A 144 9.50 5.87 5.85
C GLY A 144 10.66 5.41 6.73
N LYS A 145 11.83 6.07 6.70
CA LYS A 145 12.92 5.81 7.67
C LYS A 145 12.59 6.32 9.06
N GLN A 146 11.85 7.43 9.16
CA GLN A 146 11.48 8.03 10.44
C GLN A 146 10.36 7.23 11.12
N HIS A 147 9.29 6.94 10.39
CA HIS A 147 8.16 6.18 10.91
C HIS A 147 7.38 5.49 9.79
N ALA A 148 6.75 4.35 10.09
CA ALA A 148 6.00 3.57 9.11
C ALA A 148 4.79 4.31 8.50
N LYS A 149 4.24 5.31 9.21
CA LYS A 149 3.15 6.17 8.72
C LYS A 149 3.53 7.01 7.50
N PHE A 150 4.82 7.26 7.31
CA PHE A 150 5.35 7.99 6.16
C PHE A 150 5.76 7.06 5.00
N ILE A 151 5.42 5.78 5.06
CA ILE A 151 5.64 4.87 3.93
C ILE A 151 4.59 5.20 2.84
N PRO A 152 5.00 5.52 1.59
CA PRO A 152 4.09 5.98 0.54
C PRO A 152 3.15 4.89 0.00
N GLY A 153 3.46 3.62 0.25
CA GLY A 153 2.62 2.52 -0.19
C GLY A 153 3.31 1.17 -0.09
N HIS A 154 2.59 0.14 -0.51
CA HIS A 154 3.09 -1.22 -0.51
C HIS A 154 3.92 -1.50 -1.75
N VAL A 155 5.21 -1.78 -1.57
CA VAL A 155 6.13 -2.08 -2.67
C VAL A 155 6.78 -3.44 -2.45
N TYR A 156 6.58 -4.34 -3.40
CA TYR A 156 7.18 -5.67 -3.40
C TYR A 156 7.56 -6.07 -4.83
N TYR A 157 8.48 -7.03 -4.94
CA TYR A 157 8.87 -7.62 -6.21
C TYR A 157 9.06 -9.12 -6.04
N TYR A 158 8.87 -9.85 -7.14
CA TYR A 158 9.10 -11.28 -7.23
C TYR A 158 9.78 -11.61 -8.55
N ARG A 159 10.47 -12.75 -8.60
CA ARG A 159 11.16 -13.20 -9.82
C ARG A 159 10.18 -13.98 -10.67
N THR A 160 10.14 -13.67 -11.96
CA THR A 160 9.43 -14.47 -12.96
C THR A 160 10.41 -15.46 -13.59
N GLY A 161 9.94 -16.68 -13.85
CA GLY A 161 10.67 -17.69 -14.61
C GLY A 161 9.98 -17.96 -15.94
N GLU A 162 10.76 -18.16 -17.00
CA GLU A 162 10.25 -18.71 -18.25
C GLU A 162 10.56 -20.21 -18.27
N LEU A 163 9.52 -21.04 -18.34
CA LEU A 163 9.67 -22.49 -18.48
C LEU A 163 9.63 -22.84 -19.98
N LYS A 164 10.67 -23.52 -20.46
CA LYS A 164 10.67 -24.16 -21.78
C LYS A 164 10.46 -25.65 -21.58
N LEU A 165 9.44 -26.20 -22.23
CA LEU A 165 9.16 -27.64 -22.22
C LEU A 165 9.87 -28.27 -23.41
N GLU A 166 10.73 -29.25 -23.13
CA GLU A 166 11.33 -30.10 -24.14
C GLU A 166 10.75 -31.52 -23.97
N GLY A 167 9.82 -31.92 -24.84
CA GLY A 167 9.19 -33.25 -24.82
C GLY A 167 7.65 -33.23 -24.83
N LYS A 168 7.04 -34.42 -24.90
CA LYS A 168 5.60 -34.62 -24.63
C LYS A 168 5.43 -34.78 -23.14
N LEU A 169 4.53 -33.99 -22.53
CA LEU A 169 4.21 -34.14 -21.11
C LEU A 169 3.21 -35.26 -20.89
N ASP A 170 3.40 -36.00 -19.80
CA ASP A 170 2.41 -36.94 -19.30
C ASP A 170 1.21 -36.20 -18.68
N GLU A 171 0.04 -36.86 -18.64
CA GLU A 171 -1.20 -36.25 -18.12
C GLU A 171 -1.06 -35.77 -16.66
N LYS A 172 -0.28 -36.48 -15.83
CA LYS A 172 0.04 -36.10 -14.45
C LYS A 172 0.92 -34.85 -14.36
N GLU A 173 1.86 -34.70 -15.29
CA GLU A 173 2.74 -33.53 -15.32
C GLU A 173 1.97 -32.28 -15.76
N LEU A 174 1.02 -32.46 -16.68
CA LEU A 174 0.08 -31.40 -17.09
C LEU A 174 -0.82 -30.97 -15.93
N GLU A 175 -1.29 -31.92 -15.11
CA GLU A 175 -2.11 -31.64 -13.92
C GLU A 175 -1.31 -30.90 -12.83
N ASN A 176 -0.07 -31.31 -12.57
CA ASN A 176 0.83 -30.62 -11.65
C ASN A 176 1.15 -29.19 -12.11
N LEU A 177 1.37 -28.97 -13.42
CA LEU A 177 1.57 -27.63 -13.97
C LEU A 177 0.31 -26.75 -13.86
N LYS A 178 -0.89 -27.33 -14.00
CA LYS A 178 -2.15 -26.61 -13.74
C LYS A 178 -2.30 -26.24 -12.26
N LEU A 179 -1.94 -27.12 -11.33
CA LEU A 179 -1.91 -26.82 -9.88
C LEU A 179 -0.95 -25.65 -9.57
N LEU A 180 0.22 -25.68 -10.21
CA LEU A 180 1.23 -24.62 -10.22
C LEU A 180 0.80 -23.37 -10.99
N GLY A 181 -0.49 -23.27 -11.38
CA GLY A 181 -1.05 -22.12 -12.05
C GLY A 181 -0.16 -21.71 -13.20
N VAL A 182 0.05 -22.59 -14.18
CA VAL A 182 0.78 -22.33 -15.42
C VAL A 182 -0.24 -22.34 -16.56
N GLU A 183 -0.36 -21.24 -17.31
CA GLU A 183 -1.17 -21.20 -18.53
C GLU A 183 -0.30 -21.52 -19.74
N ILE A 184 -0.68 -22.58 -20.47
CA ILE A 184 -0.01 -23.00 -21.69
C ILE A 184 -0.69 -22.32 -22.87
N LYS A 185 -0.01 -21.36 -23.51
CA LYS A 185 -0.44 -20.80 -24.81
C LYS A 185 0.62 -21.13 -25.87
N LYS A 186 0.24 -21.91 -26.88
CA LYS A 186 1.03 -22.21 -28.09
C LYS A 186 2.49 -22.65 -27.82
N ASN A 187 2.69 -23.75 -27.09
CA ASN A 187 4.03 -24.32 -26.79
C ASN A 187 5.00 -23.43 -26.00
N LYS A 188 4.54 -22.33 -25.41
CA LYS A 188 5.31 -21.55 -24.43
C LYS A 188 4.50 -21.48 -23.13
N ILE A 189 5.14 -21.86 -22.02
CA ILE A 189 4.56 -21.67 -20.69
C ILE A 189 4.66 -20.19 -20.32
N GLN A 190 3.53 -19.59 -19.98
CA GLN A 190 3.52 -18.34 -19.21
C GLN A 190 2.98 -18.66 -17.82
N ILE A 191 3.70 -18.26 -16.78
CA ILE A 191 3.21 -18.32 -15.41
C ILE A 191 2.14 -17.20 -15.28
N PRO A 192 0.83 -17.48 -15.14
CA PRO A 192 -0.21 -16.51 -14.91
C PRO A 192 0.14 -15.61 -13.74
N LYS A 193 -0.16 -14.34 -13.95
CA LYS A 193 0.27 -13.21 -13.14
C LYS A 193 -0.43 -13.09 -11.77
N GLU A 194 -1.19 -14.11 -11.34
CA GLU A 194 -2.14 -14.03 -10.23
C GLU A 194 -2.21 -15.28 -9.33
N LYS A 195 -1.07 -15.91 -9.05
CA LYS A 195 -0.96 -16.71 -7.81
C LYS A 195 0.18 -16.15 -6.97
N GLU A 196 -0.16 -15.70 -5.76
CA GLU A 196 0.80 -15.47 -4.70
C GLU A 196 1.52 -16.78 -4.42
N TYR A 197 2.66 -17.00 -5.06
CA TYR A 197 3.58 -18.03 -4.61
C TYR A 197 4.37 -17.45 -3.45
N ASP A 198 3.92 -17.78 -2.25
CA ASP A 198 4.70 -17.62 -1.04
C ASP A 198 6.10 -18.24 -1.27
N ARG A 199 7.16 -17.53 -0.84
CA ARG A 199 8.56 -17.91 -1.09
C ARG A 199 8.88 -19.33 -0.63
N THR A 200 8.14 -19.79 0.37
CA THR A 200 8.16 -21.15 0.94
C THR A 200 7.97 -22.24 -0.11
N PHE A 201 7.20 -21.97 -1.16
CA PHE A 201 6.86 -22.96 -2.20
C PHE A 201 7.94 -23.09 -3.27
N LEU A 202 8.65 -22.01 -3.62
CA LEU A 202 9.79 -22.09 -4.55
C LEU A 202 11.03 -22.69 -3.85
N ASP A 203 11.26 -22.33 -2.58
CA ASP A 203 12.37 -22.90 -1.81
C ASP A 203 12.21 -24.41 -1.55
N SER A 204 10.98 -24.94 -1.50
CA SER A 204 10.74 -26.39 -1.39
C SER A 204 11.10 -27.15 -2.67
N ILE A 205 10.80 -26.58 -3.85
CA ILE A 205 11.18 -27.16 -5.15
C ILE A 205 12.71 -27.14 -5.34
N PHE A 206 13.37 -26.05 -4.95
CA PHE A 206 14.83 -25.94 -5.10
C PHE A 206 15.62 -26.70 -4.02
N ARG A 207 15.09 -26.88 -2.81
CA ARG A 207 15.71 -27.75 -1.79
C ARG A 207 15.76 -29.22 -2.21
N ASN A 208 14.74 -29.70 -2.94
CA ASN A 208 14.66 -31.08 -3.41
C ASN A 208 15.55 -31.40 -4.63
N ARG A 209 16.38 -30.45 -5.11
CA ARG A 209 17.34 -30.67 -6.22
C ARG A 209 18.82 -30.71 -5.80
N LYS A 210 19.12 -30.94 -4.51
CA LYS A 210 20.46 -31.35 -4.07
C LYS A 210 20.37 -32.68 -3.33
N LEU A 211 21.17 -33.67 -3.80
CA LEU A 211 21.25 -35.09 -3.40
C LEU A 211 20.11 -35.91 -4.04
N TYR A 212 20.26 -36.58 -5.17
CA TYR A 212 21.34 -37.46 -5.65
C TYR A 212 21.52 -37.37 -7.16
#